data_AF-A0A8T4RFZ9-F1
#
_entry.id   AF-A0A8T4RFZ9-F1
#
_cell.length_a   1.000
_cell.length_b   1.000
_cell.length_c   1.000
_cell.angle_alpha   90.00
_cell.angle_beta   90.00
_cell.angle_gamma   90.00
#
_symmetry.space_group_name_H-M   'P 1'
#
loop_
_entity.id
_entity.type
_entity.pdbx_description
1 polymer ?
#
loop_
_entity_poly.entity_id
_entity_poly.type
_entity_poly.pdbx_seq_one_letter_code
_entity_poly.pdbx_strand_id
1 'polypeptide(L)' 'MKTYGGLFEILISLDNLKEAYRKAKRRKEHKASVQEFEKHWQLYLVQLHLELKTKTYIPRKLKTFILRDPKQELSV' A
#
# COMPACT_ATOMS: atom_id res chain seq x y z
N MET A 1 9.52 15.83 25.71
CA MET A 1 9.25 14.92 24.57
C MET A 1 7.76 14.62 24.58
N LYS A 2 7.00 14.89 23.51
CA LYS A 2 5.56 14.57 23.47
C LYS A 2 5.39 13.08 23.14
N THR A 3 4.77 12.32 24.03
CA THR A 3 4.41 10.93 23.78
C THR A 3 3.05 10.88 23.10
N TYR A 4 3.00 10.41 21.85
CA TYR A 4 1.76 10.17 21.13
C TYR A 4 1.27 8.76 21.49
N GLY A 5 0.46 8.65 22.54
CA GLY A 5 -0.27 7.42 22.87
C GLY A 5 -1.31 7.11 21.79
N GLY A 6 -1.62 5.83 21.59
CA GLY A 6 -2.69 5.42 20.66
C GLY A 6 -2.38 5.57 19.17
N LEU A 7 -1.14 5.88 18.78
CA LEU A 7 -0.78 6.09 17.36
C LEU A 7 -1.13 4.88 16.49
N PHE A 8 -0.97 3.67 17.01
CA PHE A 8 -1.30 2.45 16.28
C PHE A 8 -2.78 2.39 15.89
N GLU A 9 -3.69 2.70 16.83
CA GLU A 9 -5.14 2.70 16.59
C GLU A 9 -5.53 3.73 15.54
N ILE A 10 -4.89 4.90 15.56
CA ILE A 10 -5.06 5.96 14.55
C ILE A 10 -4.56 5.46 13.19
N LEU A 11 -3.38 4.80 13.16
CA LEU A 11 -2.74 4.34 11.95
C LEU A 11 -3.55 3.25 11.25
N ILE A 12 -4.13 2.31 12.02
CA ILE A 12 -4.95 1.23 11.49
C ILE A 12 -6.41 1.63 11.30
N SER A 13 -6.81 2.85 11.67
CA SER A 13 -8.20 3.31 11.51
C SER A 13 -8.65 3.17 10.05
N LEU A 14 -9.91 2.77 9.84
CA LEU A 14 -10.43 2.55 8.49
C LEU A 14 -10.26 3.79 7.62
N ASP A 15 -10.49 4.98 8.16
CA ASP A 15 -10.36 6.22 7.38
C ASP A 15 -8.90 6.51 7.00
N ASN A 16 -7.94 6.26 7.89
CA ASN A 16 -6.52 6.39 7.55
C ASN A 16 -6.10 5.33 6.51
N LEU A 17 -6.61 4.10 6.59
CA LEU A 17 -6.35 3.06 5.60
C LEU A 17 -6.95 3.40 4.22
N LYS A 18 -8.14 4.00 4.18
CA LYS A 18 -8.76 4.50 2.93
C LYS A 18 -7.90 5.59 2.29
N GLU A 19 -7.42 6.54 3.08
CA GLU A 19 -6.55 7.62 2.59
C GLU A 19 -5.18 7.08 2.13
N ALA A 20 -4.62 6.10 2.85
CA ALA A 20 -3.41 5.40 2.44
C ALA A 20 -3.60 4.69 1.09
N TYR A 21 -4.73 3.99 0.90
CA TYR A 21 -5.05 3.33 -0.36
C TYR A 21 -5.19 4.34 -1.52
N ARG A 22 -5.91 5.45 -1.31
CA ARG A 22 -6.03 6.54 -2.29
C ARG A 22 -4.68 7.09 -2.72
N LYS A 23 -3.76 7.28 -1.77
CA LYS A 23 -2.39 7.74 -2.05
C LYS A 23 -1.57 6.68 -2.77
N ALA A 24 -1.72 5.40 -2.41
CA ALA A 24 -0.96 4.29 -2.98
C ALA A 24 -1.35 3.96 -4.44
N LYS A 25 -2.65 4.09 -4.77
CA LYS A 25 -3.13 3.84 -6.14
C LYS A 25 -2.75 4.94 -7.11
N ARG A 26 -2.54 6.17 -6.64
CA ARG A 26 -2.18 7.33 -7.48
C ARG A 26 -0.99 7.00 -8.39
N ARG A 27 -1.17 7.17 -9.70
CA ARG A 27 -0.20 6.80 -10.78
C ARG A 27 -0.02 5.29 -11.04
N LYS A 28 -0.73 4.40 -10.36
CA LYS A 28 -0.71 2.94 -10.56
C LYS A 28 -2.06 2.34 -10.97
N GLU A 29 -3.06 3.19 -11.23
CA GLU A 29 -4.45 2.81 -11.53
C GLU A 29 -4.58 1.98 -12.82
N HIS A 30 -3.67 2.17 -13.78
CA HIS A 30 -3.65 1.39 -15.03
C HIS A 30 -3.14 -0.05 -14.85
N LYS A 31 -2.58 -0.41 -13.68
CA LYS A 31 -2.08 -1.76 -13.46
C LYS A 31 -3.26 -2.69 -13.19
N ALA A 32 -3.37 -3.78 -13.95
CA ALA A 32 -4.46 -4.77 -13.80
C ALA A 32 -4.63 -5.26 -12.35
N SER A 33 -3.52 -5.43 -11.62
CA SER A 33 -3.57 -5.82 -10.19
C SER A 33 -4.28 -4.79 -9.29
N VAL A 34 -4.19 -3.50 -9.62
CA VAL A 34 -4.85 -2.42 -8.88
C VAL A 34 -6.34 -2.38 -9.24
N GLN A 35 -6.67 -2.55 -10.52
CA GLN A 35 -8.07 -2.60 -10.98
C GLN A 35 -8.84 -3.78 -10.38
N GLU A 36 -8.22 -4.96 -10.29
CA GLU A 36 -8.84 -6.12 -9.65
C GLU A 36 -9.06 -5.89 -8.15
N PHE A 37 -8.08 -5.26 -7.48
CA PHE A 37 -8.22 -4.88 -6.08
C PHE A 37 -9.37 -3.87 -5.88
N GLU A 38 -9.54 -2.93 -6.81
CA GLU A 38 -10.54 -1.87 -6.75
C GLU A 38 -11.98 -2.39 -6.81
N LYS A 39 -12.22 -3.59 -7.35
CA LYS A 39 -13.56 -4.21 -7.33
C LYS A 39 -14.05 -4.53 -5.92
N HIS A 40 -13.14 -4.85 -5.00
CA HIS A 40 -13.46 -5.31 -3.64
C HIS A 40 -12.68 -4.54 -2.57
N TRP A 41 -12.25 -3.31 -2.88
CA TRP A 41 -11.33 -2.54 -2.03
C TRP A 41 -11.84 -2.32 -0.60
N GLN A 42 -13.16 -2.11 -0.43
CA GLN A 42 -13.76 -1.91 0.89
C GLN A 42 -13.59 -3.17 1.76
N LEU A 43 -13.85 -4.35 1.18
CA LEU A 43 -13.72 -5.63 1.88
C LEU A 43 -12.27 -5.88 2.29
N TYR A 44 -11.32 -5.63 1.38
CA TYR A 44 -9.89 -5.79 1.68
C TYR A 44 -9.40 -4.81 2.75
N LEU A 45 -9.89 -3.57 2.78
CA LEU A 45 -9.52 -2.62 3.83
C LEU A 45 -10.10 -3.02 5.20
N VAL A 46 -11.33 -3.53 5.25
CA VAL A 46 -11.93 -4.05 6.49
C VAL A 46 -11.15 -5.28 6.98
N GLN A 47 -10.82 -6.19 6.08
CA GLN A 47 -10.01 -7.36 6.41
C GLN A 47 -8.63 -6.94 6.94
N LEU A 48 -7.95 -6.02 6.26
CA LEU A 48 -6.65 -5.50 6.70
C LEU A 48 -6.74 -4.82 8.08
N HIS A 49 -7.78 -4.02 8.33
CA HIS A 49 -8.01 -3.42 9.65
C HIS A 49 -8.13 -4.50 10.73
N LEU A 50 -8.91 -5.55 10.47
CA LEU A 50 -9.08 -6.65 11.40
C LEU A 50 -7.77 -7.37 11.66
N GLU A 51 -7.03 -7.75 10.61
CA GLU A 51 -5.73 -8.44 10.72
C GLU A 51 -4.68 -7.62 11.48
N LEU A 52 -4.66 -6.30 11.29
CA LEU A 52 -3.78 -5.41 12.03
C LEU A 52 -4.21 -5.30 13.50
N LYS A 53 -5.53 -5.19 13.76
CA LYS A 53 -6.09 -5.12 15.11
C LYS A 53 -5.85 -6.41 15.91
N THR A 54 -5.99 -7.57 15.27
CA THR A 54 -5.71 -8.89 15.86
C THR A 54 -4.22 -9.24 15.85
N LYS A 55 -3.36 -8.39 15.26
CA LYS A 55 -1.92 -8.61 15.10
C LYS A 55 -1.58 -9.90 14.35
N THR A 56 -2.44 -10.32 13.43
CA THR A 56 -2.27 -11.52 12.57
C THR A 56 -1.81 -11.17 11.16
N TYR A 57 -1.66 -9.88 10.84
CA TYR A 57 -1.17 -9.43 9.54
C TYR A 57 0.27 -9.91 9.28
N ILE A 58 0.47 -10.63 8.17
CA ILE A 58 1.78 -11.09 7.72
C ILE A 58 2.10 -10.45 6.36
N PRO A 59 3.06 -9.51 6.28
CA PRO A 59 3.43 -8.89 5.02
C PRO A 59 4.12 -9.89 4.08
N ARG A 60 3.81 -9.77 2.78
CA ARG A 60 4.51 -10.56 1.75
C ARG A 60 5.94 -10.05 1.55
N LYS A 61 6.85 -10.96 1.18
CA LYS A 61 8.23 -10.62 0.82
C LYS A 61 8.25 -9.62 -0.35
N LEU A 62 9.14 -8.63 -0.25
CA LEU A 62 9.36 -7.64 -1.30
C LEU A 62 9.96 -8.34 -2.54
N LYS A 63 9.47 -7.98 -3.73
CA LYS A 63 10.04 -8.44 -4.99
C LYS A 63 11.21 -7.53 -5.37
N THR A 64 12.40 -8.09 -5.50
CA THR A 64 13.56 -7.42 -6.09
C THR A 64 13.43 -7.44 -7.61
N PHE A 65 13.68 -6.31 -8.26
CA PHE A 65 13.77 -6.22 -9.71
C PHE A 65 15.00 -5.38 -10.08
N ILE A 66 15.59 -5.67 -11.22
CA ILE A 66 16.73 -4.90 -11.73
C ILE A 66 16.15 -3.72 -12.53
N LEU A 67 16.38 -2.51 -12.04
CA LEU A 67 16.13 -1.29 -12.81
C LEU A 67 17.31 -1.12 -13.77
N ARG A 68 17.07 -1.27 -15.08
CA ARG A 68 18.06 -0.94 -16.10
C ARG A 68 17.83 0.51 -16.49
N ASP A 69 18.80 1.37 -16.21
CA ASP A 69 18.82 2.70 -16.82
C ASP A 69 18.93 2.55 -18.34
N PRO A 70 18.14 3.29 -19.14
CA PRO A 70 18.32 3.31 -20.57
C PRO A 70 19.69 3.93 -20.87
N LYS A 71 20.65 3.09 -21.26
CA LYS A 71 21.98 3.56 -21.65
C LYS A 71 21.81 4.47 -22.87
N GLN A 72 22.15 5.75 -22.73
CA GLN A 72 22.25 6.67 -23.87
C GLN A 72 23.40 6.17 -24.75
N GLU A 73 23.06 5.54 -25.87
CA GLU A 73 24.02 5.37 -26.95
C GLU A 73 24.24 6.74 -27.58
N LEU A 74 25.48 7.21 -27.50
CA LEU A 74 25.96 8.39 -28.20
C LEU A 74 25.66 8.21 -29.70
N SER A 75 24.85 9.10 -30.25
CA SER A 75 24.71 9.32 -31.68
C SER A 75 26.09 9.69 -32.23
N VAL A 76 26.67 8.82 -33.05
CA VAL A 76 27.86 9.12 -33.88
C VAL A 76 27.38 9.68 -35.22
#